data_AF-A0A946A8K7-F1
#
_entry.id   AF-A0A946A8K7-F1
#
_cell.length_a   1.000
_cell.length_b   1.000
_cell.length_c   1.000
_cell.angle_alpha   90.00
_cell.angle_beta   90.00
_cell.angle_gamma   90.00
#
_symmetry.space_group_name_H-M   'P 1'
#
loop_
_entity.id
_entity.type
_entity.pdbx_description
1 polymer ?
#
loop_
_entity_poly.entity_id
_entity_poly.type
_entity_poly.pdbx_seq_one_letter_code
_entity_poly.pdbx_strand_id
1 'polypeptide(L)' 'MHIPPFNNNNKPIVDMDDNHVPLNYFNIVKLNKNQSFEYVTPGYETCIVPATGTINVNV' A
#
# COMPACT_ATOMS: atom_id res chain seq x y z
N MET A 1 -3.09 -19.06 -4.99
CA MET A 1 -1.67 -18.69 -5.14
C MET A 1 -0.80 -19.70 -4.40
N HIS A 2 0.29 -20.18 -5.01
CA HIS A 2 1.22 -21.17 -4.44
C HIS A 2 2.32 -20.54 -3.56
N ILE A 3 2.52 -19.22 -3.67
CA ILE A 3 3.48 -18.46 -2.85
C ILE A 3 2.78 -17.97 -1.58
N PRO A 4 3.34 -18.22 -0.37
CA PRO A 4 2.75 -17.76 0.87
C PRO A 4 2.69 -16.22 0.93
N PRO A 5 1.65 -15.64 1.55
CA PRO A 5 1.56 -14.19 1.69
C PRO A 5 2.75 -13.65 2.48
N PHE A 6 3.48 -12.70 1.91
CA PHE A 6 4.50 -11.95 2.62
C PHE A 6 3.84 -10.98 3.62
N ASN A 7 4.37 -10.90 4.84
CA ASN A 7 3.97 -9.88 5.80
C ASN A 7 4.95 -8.70 5.75
N ASN A 8 4.55 -7.65 5.04
CA ASN A 8 5.30 -6.39 4.92
C ASN A 8 5.12 -5.46 6.13
N ASN A 9 4.35 -5.85 7.16
CA ASN A 9 4.06 -5.02 8.35
C ASN A 9 3.50 -3.63 7.99
N ASN A 10 2.68 -3.55 6.93
CA ASN A 10 2.15 -2.32 6.33
C ASN A 10 3.21 -1.31 5.85
N LYS A 11 4.48 -1.72 5.77
CA LYS A 11 5.54 -0.94 5.14
C LYS A 11 5.50 -1.13 3.62
N PRO A 12 5.87 -0.10 2.84
CA PRO A 12 5.96 -0.24 1.39
C PRO A 12 6.80 -1.46 0.99
N ILE A 13 6.29 -2.22 0.02
CA ILE A 13 7.04 -3.32 -0.61
C ILE A 13 8.01 -2.72 -1.62
N VAL A 14 7.56 -1.70 -2.34
CA VAL A 14 8.38 -0.78 -3.14
C VAL A 14 8.11 0.61 -2.59
N ASP A 15 9.14 1.25 -2.04
CA ASP A 15 9.05 2.62 -1.55
C ASP A 15 9.33 3.62 -2.68
N MET A 16 9.07 4.90 -2.42
CA MET A 16 9.45 5.97 -3.34
C MET A 16 10.96 5.94 -3.63
N ASP A 17 11.34 6.34 -4.84
CA ASP A 17 12.73 6.36 -5.30
C ASP A 17 13.46 5.00 -5.25
N ASP A 18 12.73 3.88 -5.34
CA ASP A 18 13.36 2.56 -5.47
C ASP A 18 14.31 2.51 -6.68
N ASN A 19 15.53 2.02 -6.47
CA ASN A 19 16.59 2.03 -7.49
C ASN A 19 16.25 1.19 -8.74
N HIS A 20 15.38 0.18 -8.63
CA HIS A 20 15.01 -0.68 -9.75
C HIS A 20 13.76 -0.18 -10.46
N VAL A 21 12.82 0.41 -9.70
CA VAL A 21 11.52 0.87 -10.22
C VAL A 21 11.19 2.29 -9.71
N PRO A 22 11.95 3.32 -10.09
CA PRO A 22 11.90 4.65 -9.47
C PRO A 22 10.57 5.39 -9.63
N LEU A 23 9.74 4.97 -10.59
CA LEU A 23 8.44 5.58 -10.89
C LEU A 23 7.26 4.82 -10.26
N ASN A 24 7.53 3.86 -9.37
CA ASN A 24 6.49 3.06 -8.72
C ASN A 24 6.57 3.18 -7.20
N TYR A 25 5.40 3.26 -6.57
CA TYR A 25 5.20 2.99 -5.16
C TYR A 25 4.20 1.84 -5.03
N PHE A 26 4.49 0.85 -4.20
CA PHE A 26 3.59 -0.27 -3.99
C PHE A 26 3.56 -0.74 -2.54
N ASN A 27 2.37 -0.74 -1.95
CA ASN A 27 2.16 -1.18 -0.58
C ASN A 27 0.88 -2.02 -0.47
N ILE A 28 0.95 -3.10 0.30
CA ILE A 28 -0.22 -3.86 0.73
C ILE A 28 -0.46 -3.51 2.20
N VAL A 29 -1.58 -2.84 2.48
CA VAL A 29 -1.95 -2.46 3.84
C VAL A 29 -3.04 -3.41 4.35
N LYS A 30 -2.82 -4.01 5.50
CA LYS A 30 -3.80 -4.80 6.25
C LYS A 30 -4.26 -4.01 7.46
N LEU A 31 -5.56 -3.75 7.53
CA LEU A 31 -6.19 -3.05 8.64
C LEU A 31 -7.10 -4.01 9.41
N ASN A 32 -7.06 -3.91 10.73
CA ASN A 32 -8.13 -4.43 11.56
C ASN A 32 -9.30 -3.41 11.58
N LYS A 33 -10.48 -3.86 12.03
CA LYS A 33 -11.63 -2.98 12.19
C LYS A 33 -11.25 -1.76 13.06
N ASN A 34 -11.64 -0.57 12.62
CA ASN A 34 -11.36 0.72 13.26
C ASN A 34 -9.88 1.16 13.26
N GLN A 35 -8.99 0.51 12.51
CA GLN A 35 -7.66 1.08 12.23
C GLN A 35 -7.70 2.00 11.02
N SER A 36 -6.88 3.04 11.08
CA SER A 36 -6.55 3.92 9.96
C SER A 36 -5.09 3.73 9.55
N PHE A 37 -4.77 4.13 8.33
CA PHE A 37 -3.42 4.22 7.82
C PHE A 37 -3.32 5.48 6.96
N GLU A 38 -2.29 6.28 7.22
CA GLU A 38 -2.05 7.56 6.56
C GLU A 38 -0.73 7.47 5.80
N TYR A 39 -0.72 8.02 4.58
CA TYR A 39 0.48 8.08 3.76
C TYR A 39 0.40 9.24 2.79
N VAL A 40 1.56 9.66 2.29
CA VAL A 40 1.71 10.64 1.21
C VAL A 40 2.76 10.14 0.23
N THR A 41 2.54 10.39 -1.05
CA THR A 41 3.47 10.03 -2.14
C THR A 41 3.66 11.23 -3.06
N PRO A 42 4.43 12.26 -2.63
CA PRO A 42 4.59 13.50 -3.41
C PRO A 42 5.11 13.23 -4.82
N GLY A 43 4.45 13.79 -5.83
CA GLY A 43 4.85 13.61 -7.24
C GLY A 43 4.34 12.33 -7.90
N TYR A 44 3.59 11.48 -7.17
CA TYR A 44 2.96 10.27 -7.72
C TYR A 44 1.44 10.43 -7.76
N GLU A 45 0.84 9.94 -8.84
CA GLU A 45 -0.60 9.66 -8.84
C GLU A 45 -0.87 8.39 -8.00
N THR A 46 -2.02 8.36 -7.34
CA THR A 46 -2.35 7.30 -6.38
C THR A 46 -3.63 6.58 -6.78
N CYS A 47 -3.60 5.25 -6.68
CA CYS A 47 -4.78 4.39 -6.83
C CYS A 47 -4.85 3.44 -5.63
N ILE A 48 -6.01 3.38 -4.96
CA ILE A 48 -6.27 2.50 -3.83
C ILE A 48 -7.26 1.43 -4.27
N VAL A 49 -6.89 0.15 -4.14
CA VAL A 49 -7.72 -0.99 -4.56
C VAL A 49 -8.03 -1.87 -3.33
N PRO A 50 -9.27 -1.87 -2.82
CA PRO A 50 -9.69 -2.80 -1.78
C PRO A 50 -9.70 -4.24 -2.31
N ALA A 51 -8.72 -5.05 -1.94
CA ALA A 51 -8.67 -6.47 -2.33
C ALA A 51 -9.70 -7.31 -1.57
N THR A 52 -10.00 -6.94 -0.32
CA THR A 52 -11.03 -7.55 0.52
C THR A 52 -11.65 -6.49 1.44
N GLY A 53 -12.92 -6.68 1.82
CA GLY A 53 -13.63 -5.79 2.74
C GLY A 53 -14.06 -4.46 2.12
N THR A 54 -14.21 -3.44 2.97
CA THR A 54 -14.63 -2.09 2.59
C THR A 54 -13.85 -1.08 3.41
N ILE A 55 -13.46 0.03 2.80
CA ILE A 55 -12.70 1.10 3.43
C ILE A 55 -13.41 2.44 3.22
N ASN A 56 -13.17 3.38 4.14
CA ASN A 56 -13.44 4.79 3.91
C ASN A 56 -12.13 5.46 3.49
N VAL A 57 -12.19 6.29 2.46
CA VAL A 57 -11.02 7.03 1.94
C VAL A 57 -11.29 8.52 2.11
N ASN A 58 -10.27 9.23 2.61
CA ASN A 58 -10.23 10.68 2.69
C ASN A 58 -8.97 11.16 1.94
N VAL A 59 -9.11 12.20 1.11
CA VAL A 59 -8.06 12.72 0.21
C VAL A 59 -7.82 14.20 0.45
#